data_AF-A0A920F8H2-F1
#
_entry.id   AF-A0A920F8H2-F1
#
_cell.length_a   1.000
_cell.length_b   1.000
_cell.length_c   1.000
_cell.angle_alpha   90.00
_cell.angle_beta   90.00
_cell.angle_gamma   90.00
#
_symmetry.space_group_name_H-M   'P 1'
#
loop_
_entity.id
_entity.type
_entity.pdbx_description
1 polymer ?
#
loop_
_entity_poly.entity_id
_entity_poly.type
_entity_poly.pdbx_seq_one_letter_code
_entity_poly.pdbx_strand_id
1 'polypeptide(L)' 'MRCERQTLRRLPDTGWILFTIKTYLDKVSKLHKYPKETQNLSSLLRSSPTTLLSYKNINHFLEPLLVYLDELADQKV' A
#
# COMPACT_ATOMS: atom_id res chain seq x y z
N MET A 1 0.58 4.29 4.40
CA MET A 1 0.40 3.66 3.08
C MET A 1 0.82 4.63 2.00
N ARG A 2 1.80 4.24 1.19
CA ARG A 2 2.27 4.99 0.02
C ARG A 2 1.69 4.33 -1.23
N CYS A 3 1.02 5.11 -2.07
CA CYS A 3 0.51 4.65 -3.36
C CYS A 3 0.98 5.61 -4.46
N GLU A 4 1.24 5.09 -5.65
CA GLU A 4 1.69 5.88 -6.79
C GLU A 4 0.65 5.81 -7.91
N ARG A 5 0.13 6.97 -8.31
CA ARG A 5 -0.61 7.09 -9.56
C ARG A 5 0.36 7.43 -10.67
N GLN A 6 0.64 6.42 -11.47
CA GLN A 6 1.59 6.49 -12.56
C GLN A 6 0.83 6.76 -13.87
N THR A 7 1.35 7.65 -14.71
CA THR A 7 0.79 7.90 -16.05
C THR A 7 1.89 7.96 -17.09
N LEU A 8 1.58 7.49 -18.29
CA LEU A 8 2.43 7.55 -19.47
C LEU A 8 1.74 8.46 -20.49
N ARG A 9 2.42 9.51 -20.95
CA ARG A 9 1.90 10.43 -21.95
C ARG A 9 2.93 10.64 -23.05
N ARG A 10 2.52 10.46 -24.31
CA ARG A 10 3.34 10.83 -25.46
C ARG A 10 3.32 12.35 -25.64
N LEU A 11 4.49 12.97 -25.72
CA LEU A 11 4.62 14.40 -25.99
C LEU A 11 4.39 14.67 -27.49
N PRO A 12 3.59 15.68 -27.85
CA PRO A 12 3.16 15.90 -29.23
C PRO A 12 4.32 16.23 -30.17
N ASP A 13 5.27 17.04 -29.72
CA ASP A 13 6.32 17.57 -30.61
C ASP A 13 7.53 16.64 -30.74
N THR A 14 7.92 15.97 -29.66
CA THR A 14 9.12 15.11 -29.62
C THR A 14 8.82 13.63 -29.76
N GLY A 15 7.56 13.22 -29.55
CA GLY A 15 7.16 11.82 -29.48
C GLY A 15 7.67 11.05 -28.27
N TRP A 16 8.40 11.68 -27.34
CA TRP A 16 8.89 11.05 -26.11
C TRP A 16 7.75 10.65 -25.17
N ILE A 17 8.01 9.69 -24.28
CA ILE A 17 7.05 9.28 -23.25
C ILE A 17 7.38 9.96 -21.92
N LEU A 18 6.52 10.88 -21.51
CA LEU A 18 6.54 11.44 -20.17
C LEU A 18 5.92 10.43 -19.19
N PHE A 19 6.73 9.94 -18.26
CA PHE A 19 6.29 9.09 -17.15
C PHE A 19 6.17 9.93 -15.88
N THR A 20 4.94 10.16 -15.41
CA THR A 20 4.70 10.90 -14.17
C THR A 20 4.38 9.96 -13.02
N ILE A 21 4.94 10.23 -11.85
CA ILE A 21 4.64 9.50 -10.62
C ILE A 21 4.03 10.47 -9.61
N LYS A 22 2.71 10.39 -9.38
CA LYS A 22 2.06 11.14 -8.29
C LYS A 22 1.95 10.25 -7.06
N THR A 23 2.74 10.54 -6.03
CA THR A 23 2.71 9.82 -4.76
C THR A 23 1.61 10.36 -3.83
N TYR A 24 0.79 9.46 -3.31
CA TYR A 24 -0.11 9.67 -2.18
C TYR A 24 0.46 9.01 -0.93
N LEU A 25 0.29 9.65 0.22
CA LEU A 25 0.75 9.14 1.50
C LEU A 25 -0.33 9.32 2.57
N ASP A 26 -0.80 8.21 3.10
CA ASP A 26 -1.78 8.17 4.17
C ASP A 26 -1.21 7.47 5.41
N LYS A 27 -1.68 7.86 6.60
CA LYS A 27 -1.40 7.10 7.82
C LYS A 27 -2.15 5.77 7.76
N VAL A 28 -1.52 4.68 8.22
CA VAL A 28 -2.19 3.36 8.33
C VAL A 28 -3.42 3.46 9.22
N SER A 29 -3.38 4.31 10.26
CA SER A 29 -4.52 4.54 11.14
C SER A 29 -5.78 5.06 10.45
N LYS A 30 -5.72 5.63 9.24
CA LYS A 30 -6.93 6.02 8.49
C LYS A 30 -7.80 4.82 8.09
N LEU A 31 -7.25 3.61 8.11
CA LEU A 31 -7.96 2.37 7.79
C LEU A 31 -9.11 2.04 8.76
N HIS A 32 -9.20 2.67 9.94
CA HIS A 32 -10.37 2.52 10.84
C HIS A 32 -11.70 2.84 10.15
N LYS A 33 -11.69 3.67 9.10
CA LYS A 33 -12.88 4.02 8.31
C LYS A 33 -13.21 3.00 7.23
N TYR A 34 -12.36 1.99 7.03
CA TYR A 34 -12.35 1.08 5.89
C TYR A 34 -12.08 -0.38 6.36
N PRO A 35 -13.02 -1.02 7.07
CA PRO A 35 -12.77 -2.35 7.68
C PRO A 35 -12.44 -3.43 6.66
N LYS A 36 -13.14 -3.44 5.51
CA LYS A 36 -12.89 -4.42 4.44
C LYS A 36 -11.49 -4.28 3.87
N GLU A 37 -11.04 -3.05 3.64
CA GLU A 37 -9.71 -2.74 3.13
C GLU A 37 -8.62 -3.08 4.15
N THR A 38 -8.91 -2.90 5.44
CA THR A 38 -8.03 -3.34 6.54
C THR A 38 -7.80 -4.84 6.49
N GLN A 39 -8.89 -5.62 6.40
CA GLN A 39 -8.81 -7.08 6.30
C GLN A 39 -8.13 -7.56 5.01
N ASN A 40 -8.37 -6.88 3.89
CA ASN A 40 -7.69 -7.17 2.63
C ASN A 40 -6.19 -6.91 2.73
N LEU A 41 -5.77 -5.82 3.40
CA LEU A 41 -4.36 -5.49 3.56
C LEU A 41 -3.65 -6.51 4.46
N SER A 42 -4.25 -6.90 5.59
CA SER A 42 -3.67 -7.92 6.47
C SER A 42 -3.53 -9.26 5.74
N SER A 43 -4.58 -9.67 5.02
CA SER A 43 -4.57 -10.89 4.21
C SER A 43 -3.48 -10.86 3.14
N LEU A 44 -3.35 -9.74 2.41
CA LEU A 44 -2.34 -9.55 1.37
C LEU A 44 -0.92 -9.63 1.94
N LEU A 45 -0.67 -9.01 3.09
CA LEU A 45 0.64 -9.03 3.74
C LEU A 45 1.01 -10.46 4.20
N ARG A 46 0.04 -11.21 4.73
CA ARG A 46 0.24 -12.63 5.14
C ARG A 46 0.51 -13.55 3.96
N SER A 47 -0.14 -13.32 2.81
CA SER A 47 0.03 -14.15 1.61
C SER A 47 1.18 -13.70 0.70
N SER A 48 1.82 -12.56 0.98
CA SER A 48 2.86 -12.01 0.13
C SER A 48 4.15 -12.85 0.21
N PRO A 49 4.83 -13.12 -0.92
CA PRO A 49 6.14 -13.76 -0.89
C PRO A 49 7.14 -12.97 -0.04
N THR A 50 7.97 -13.66 0.73
CA THR A 50 8.99 -13.02 1.57
C THR A 50 9.95 -12.13 0.77
N THR A 51 10.25 -12.49 -0.48
CA THR A 51 11.06 -11.69 -1.41
C THR A 51 10.42 -10.33 -1.72
N LEU A 52 9.10 -10.27 -1.88
CA LEU A 52 8.36 -9.03 -2.11
C LEU A 52 8.38 -8.13 -0.87
N LEU A 53 8.18 -8.73 0.31
CA LEU A 53 8.21 -8.01 1.58
C LEU A 53 9.61 -7.47 1.91
N SER A 54 10.66 -8.25 1.59
CA SER A 54 12.06 -7.80 1.65
C SER A 54 12.31 -6.64 0.69
N TYR A 55 11.91 -6.78 -0.58
CA TYR A 55 12.09 -5.74 -1.59
C TYR A 55 11.40 -4.42 -1.21
N LYS A 56 10.24 -4.50 -0.55
CA LYS A 56 9.50 -3.33 -0.05
C LYS A 56 9.96 -2.86 1.34
N ASN A 57 11.00 -3.46 1.92
CA ASN A 57 11.51 -3.18 3.27
C ASN A 57 10.43 -3.27 4.37
N ILE A 58 9.45 -4.16 4.23
CA ILE A 58 8.34 -4.33 5.17
C ILE A 58 8.69 -5.30 6.31
N ASN A 59 9.57 -6.28 6.05
CA ASN A 59 9.88 -7.36 7.01
C ASN A 59 10.23 -6.87 8.42
N HIS A 60 10.94 -5.74 8.53
CA HIS A 60 11.37 -5.19 9.83
C HIS A 60 10.23 -4.74 10.74
N PHE A 61 9.03 -4.52 10.18
CA PHE A 61 7.86 -4.10 10.94
C PHE A 61 6.60 -4.90 10.56
N LEU A 62 6.76 -6.04 9.87
CA LEU A 62 5.63 -6.84 9.39
C LEU A 62 4.75 -7.33 10.54
N GLU A 63 5.35 -7.99 11.54
CA GLU A 63 4.61 -8.53 12.68
C GLU A 63 3.85 -7.46 13.47
N PRO A 64 4.48 -6.35 13.95
CA PRO A 64 3.73 -5.32 14.66
C PRO A 64 2.67 -4.64 13.78
N LEU A 65 2.88 -4.56 12.47
CA LEU A 65 1.87 -4.06 11.54
C LEU A 65 0.67 -5.02 11.43
N LEU A 66 0.91 -6.33 11.34
CA LEU A 66 -0.17 -7.33 11.27
C LEU A 66 -1.02 -7.32 12.56
N VAL A 67 -0.38 -7.28 13.73
CA VAL A 67 -1.08 -7.15 15.02
C VAL A 67 -1.95 -5.90 15.02
N TYR A 68 -1.40 -4.75 14.63
CA TYR A 68 -2.17 -3.50 14.57
C TYR A 68 -3.34 -3.57 13.59
N LEU A 69 -3.20 -4.22 12.44
CA LEU A 69 -4.27 -4.37 11.46
C LEU A 69 -5.38 -5.31 11.93
N ASP A 70 -5.03 -6.38 12.64
CA ASP A 70 -6.02 -7.31 13.21
C ASP A 70 -6.82 -6.62 14.32
N GLU A 71 -6.15 -5.90 15.23
CA GLU A 71 -6.81 -5.08 16.26
C GLU A 71 -7.74 -4.02 15.64
N LEU A 72 -7.34 -3.43 14.53
CA LEU A 72 -8.13 -2.42 13.82
C LEU A 72 -9.35 -3.02 13.11
N ALA A 73 -9.26 -4.27 12.65
CA ALA A 73 -10.36 -4.99 12.02
C ALA A 73 -11.39 -5.50 13.05
N ASP A 74 -10.94 -5.87 14.25
CA ASP A 74 -11.78 -6.37 15.35
C ASP A 74 -12.53 -5.26 16.10
N GLN A 75 -12.10 -4.00 15.95
CA GLN A 75 -12.85 -2.84 16.41
C GLN A 75 -14.18 -2.75 15.64
N LYS A 76 -15.23 -3.35 16.20
CA LYS A 76 -16.61 -3.18 15.75
C LYS A 76 -16.91 -1.68 15.64
N VAL A 77 -17.20 -1.23 14.42
CA VAL A 77 -17.72 0.12 14.12
C VAL A 77 -19.14 0.25 14.65
#